data_AF-Q9H190-F1
#
_entry.id   AF-Q9H190-F1
#
_cell.length_a   1.000
_cell.length_b   1.000
_cell.length_c   1.000
_cell.angle_alpha   90.00
_cell.angle_beta   90.00
_cell.angle_gamma   90.00
#
_symmetry.space_group_name_H-M   'P 1'
#
loop_
_entity.id
_entity.type
_entity.pdbx_description
1 polymer ?
#
loop_
_entity_poly.entity_id
_entity_poly.type
_entity_poly.pdbx_seq_one_letter_code
_entity_poly.pdbx_strand_id
1 'polypeptide(L)'
;MSSLYPSLEDLKVDQAIQAQVRASPKMPALPVQATAISPPPVLYPNLAELENYMGLSLSSQEVQESLLQIPEGDSTAVSGPGPGQMVAPVTGYSLGVRRAEIKPGVREIHLCKDERGKTGLRLRKVDQGLFVQLVQANTPASLVGLRFGDQLLQIDGRDCAGWSSHKAHQVVKKASGDKIVVVVRDRPFQRTVTMHKDSMGHVGFVIKKGKIVSLVKGSSAARNGLLTNHYVCEVDGQNVIGLKDKKIMEILATAGNVVTLTIIPSVIYEHMVKKLPPVLLHHTMDHSIPDA
;
A
#
# COMPACT_ATOMS: atom_id res chain seq x y z
N MET A 1 -17.94 -4.09 -11.97
CA MET A 1 -16.75 -3.27 -11.61
C MET A 1 -15.58 -4.22 -11.43
N SER A 2 -14.38 -3.86 -11.89
CA SER A 2 -13.19 -4.72 -11.79
C SER A 2 -12.66 -4.74 -10.36
N SER A 3 -12.47 -5.92 -9.79
CA SER A 3 -11.74 -6.13 -8.53
C SER A 3 -10.27 -5.76 -8.70
N LEU A 4 -9.66 -5.16 -7.67
CA LEU A 4 -8.23 -4.85 -7.63
C LEU A 4 -7.51 -5.92 -6.79
N TYR A 5 -6.38 -6.43 -7.29
CA TYR A 5 -5.61 -7.49 -6.64
C TYR A 5 -4.19 -7.00 -6.33
N PRO A 6 -3.67 -7.24 -5.12
CA PRO A 6 -2.30 -6.83 -4.76
C PRO A 6 -1.21 -7.54 -5.57
N SER A 7 -1.44 -8.79 -5.96
CA SER A 7 -0.51 -9.58 -6.77
C SER A 7 -1.22 -10.43 -7.83
N LEU A 8 -0.45 -10.94 -8.81
CA LEU A 8 -0.98 -11.85 -9.83
C LEU A 8 -1.43 -13.18 -9.22
N GLU A 9 -0.78 -13.63 -8.15
CA GLU A 9 -1.19 -14.81 -7.40
C GLU A 9 -2.59 -14.62 -6.77
N ASP A 10 -2.89 -13.44 -6.21
CA ASP A 10 -4.23 -13.13 -5.68
C ASP A 10 -5.31 -13.21 -6.76
N LEU A 11 -5.07 -12.60 -7.92
CA LEU A 11 -6.00 -12.64 -9.06
C LEU A 11 -6.28 -14.09 -9.49
N LYS A 12 -5.22 -14.89 -9.65
CA LYS A 12 -5.35 -16.29 -10.10
C LYS A 12 -6.08 -17.16 -9.09
N VAL A 13 -5.82 -16.98 -7.80
CA VAL A 13 -6.49 -17.74 -6.74
C VAL A 13 -7.96 -17.37 -6.65
N ASP A 14 -8.31 -16.09 -6.72
CA ASP A 14 -9.72 -15.67 -6.73
C ASP A 14 -10.46 -16.22 -7.96
N GLN A 15 -9.85 -16.17 -9.15
CA GLN A 15 -10.42 -16.79 -10.36
C GLN A 15 -10.66 -18.29 -10.19
N ALA A 16 -9.72 -19.01 -9.54
CA ALA A 16 -9.87 -20.44 -9.26
C ALA A 16 -11.01 -20.72 -8.27
N ILE A 17 -11.13 -19.92 -7.20
CA ILE A 17 -12.22 -20.02 -6.22
C ILE A 17 -13.57 -19.77 -6.92
N GLN A 18 -13.68 -18.71 -7.72
CA GLN A 18 -14.90 -18.39 -8.47
C GLN A 18 -15.26 -19.49 -9.48
N ALA A 19 -14.27 -20.10 -10.13
CA ALA A 19 -14.49 -21.23 -11.04
C ALA A 19 -15.02 -22.47 -10.30
N GLN A 20 -14.49 -22.77 -9.11
CA GLN A 20 -14.95 -23.89 -8.27
C GLN A 20 -16.38 -23.67 -7.75
N VAL A 21 -16.70 -22.45 -7.30
CA VAL A 21 -18.06 -22.09 -6.86
C VAL A 21 -19.06 -22.23 -8.00
N ARG A 22 -18.68 -21.86 -9.23
CA ARG A 22 -19.52 -22.03 -10.43
C ARG A 22 -19.66 -23.48 -10.88
N ALA A 23 -18.64 -24.31 -10.68
CA ALA A 23 -18.64 -25.72 -11.08
C ALA A 23 -19.30 -26.64 -10.05
N SER A 24 -19.52 -26.18 -8.81
CA SER A 24 -20.16 -26.98 -7.76
C SER A 24 -21.65 -27.13 -8.09
N PRO A 25 -22.16 -28.37 -8.30
CA PRO A 25 -23.58 -28.58 -8.52
C PRO A 25 -24.34 -28.09 -7.28
N LYS A 26 -25.22 -27.09 -7.43
CA LYS A 26 -26.26 -26.81 -6.45
C LYS A 26 -27.06 -28.10 -6.31
N MET A 27 -26.87 -28.84 -5.21
CA MET A 27 -27.72 -29.98 -4.89
C MET A 27 -29.18 -29.49 -4.91
N PRO A 28 -30.12 -30.22 -5.54
CA PRO A 28 -31.53 -29.89 -5.42
C PRO A 28 -31.92 -30.02 -3.96
N ALA A 29 -32.29 -28.91 -3.31
CA ALA A 29 -32.92 -28.97 -2.01
C ALA A 29 -34.26 -29.72 -2.15
N LEU A 30 -34.44 -30.77 -1.35
CA LEU A 30 -35.73 -31.47 -1.22
C LEU A 30 -36.80 -30.48 -0.71
N PRO A 31 -38.03 -30.49 -1.25
CA PRO A 31 -39.09 -29.61 -0.80
C PRO A 31 -39.56 -30.01 0.60
N VAL A 32 -39.36 -29.15 1.60
CA VAL A 32 -40.01 -29.25 2.91
C VAL A 32 -41.13 -28.21 2.97
N GLN A 33 -42.29 -28.64 3.46
CA GLN A 33 -43.56 -27.90 3.51
C GLN A 33 -43.47 -26.54 4.21
N ALA A 34 -44.19 -25.58 3.65
CA ALA A 34 -44.32 -24.20 4.12
C ALA A 34 -45.21 -24.06 5.36
N THR A 35 -44.77 -23.25 6.33
CA THR A 35 -45.62 -22.60 7.34
C THR A 35 -45.27 -21.10 7.36
N ALA A 36 -46.32 -20.27 7.35
CA ALA A 36 -46.25 -18.82 7.08
C ALA A 36 -45.99 -17.97 8.34
N ILE A 37 -45.03 -17.04 8.30
CA ILE A 37 -44.91 -15.88 9.21
C ILE A 37 -44.35 -14.66 8.43
N SER A 38 -44.88 -13.46 8.75
CA SER A 38 -44.87 -12.14 8.07
C SER A 38 -43.52 -11.43 7.79
N PRO A 39 -43.44 -10.47 6.84
CA PRO A 39 -42.19 -9.88 6.35
C PRO A 39 -41.68 -8.61 7.11
N PRO A 40 -40.35 -8.34 7.14
CA PRO A 40 -39.75 -7.10 7.65
C PRO A 40 -39.74 -5.96 6.60
N PRO A 41 -39.53 -4.68 7.01
CA PRO A 41 -39.72 -3.50 6.15
C PRO A 41 -38.60 -3.32 5.11
N VAL A 42 -38.99 -2.89 3.90
CA VAL A 42 -38.16 -2.72 2.70
C VAL A 42 -37.40 -1.39 2.75
N LEU A 43 -36.06 -1.43 2.64
CA LEU A 43 -35.18 -0.24 2.64
C LEU A 43 -34.58 0.09 1.26
N TYR A 44 -35.01 -0.59 0.19
CA TYR A 44 -34.53 -0.37 -1.17
C TYR A 44 -35.64 0.14 -2.10
N PRO A 45 -35.32 1.09 -3.01
CA PRO A 45 -36.26 1.53 -4.04
C PRO A 45 -36.70 0.35 -4.90
N ASN A 46 -37.96 0.41 -5.33
CA ASN A 46 -38.65 -0.62 -6.07
C ASN A 46 -37.94 -0.95 -7.41
N LEU A 47 -37.25 -2.10 -7.49
CA LEU A 47 -36.61 -2.58 -8.73
C LEU A 47 -37.62 -2.95 -9.83
N ALA A 48 -38.93 -2.88 -9.57
CA ALA A 48 -39.98 -3.09 -10.56
C ALA A 48 -39.86 -2.14 -11.77
N GLU A 49 -39.16 -1.01 -11.65
CA GLU A 49 -38.94 -0.09 -12.79
C GLU A 49 -37.85 -0.56 -13.76
N LEU A 50 -37.03 -1.56 -13.41
CA LEU A 50 -36.07 -2.18 -14.34
C LEU A 50 -36.66 -3.45 -14.97
N GLU A 51 -37.75 -3.30 -15.73
CA GLU A 51 -38.39 -4.40 -16.48
C GLU A 51 -37.46 -5.02 -17.53
N ASN A 52 -36.47 -4.29 -18.01
CA ASN A 52 -35.48 -4.77 -18.99
C ASN A 52 -34.07 -4.29 -18.62
N TYR A 53 -33.26 -5.17 -18.04
CA TYR A 53 -31.83 -4.96 -17.93
C TYR A 53 -31.09 -6.12 -18.58
N MET A 54 -30.26 -5.83 -19.59
CA MET A 54 -29.38 -6.81 -20.25
C MET A 54 -30.11 -8.03 -20.84
N GLY A 55 -31.33 -7.84 -21.37
CA GLY A 55 -32.10 -8.91 -22.02
C GLY A 55 -32.66 -9.98 -21.07
N LEU A 56 -32.62 -9.72 -19.75
CA LEU A 56 -33.24 -10.57 -18.74
C LEU A 56 -34.49 -9.87 -18.20
N SER A 57 -35.66 -10.48 -18.37
CA SER A 57 -36.89 -9.99 -17.74
C SER A 57 -36.84 -10.35 -16.25
N LEU A 58 -36.66 -9.35 -15.40
CA LEU A 58 -36.62 -9.51 -13.94
C LEU A 58 -38.02 -9.58 -13.30
N SER A 59 -39.06 -9.73 -14.12
CA SER A 59 -40.47 -9.74 -13.71
C SER A 59 -40.99 -11.09 -13.19
N SER A 60 -40.16 -12.13 -13.12
CA SER A 60 -40.60 -13.41 -12.56
C SER A 60 -40.71 -13.32 -11.03
N GLN A 61 -41.87 -13.76 -10.52
CA GLN A 61 -42.21 -13.87 -9.10
C GLN A 61 -41.15 -14.64 -8.28
N GLU A 62 -40.43 -15.57 -8.92
CA GLU A 62 -39.32 -16.35 -8.38
C GLU A 62 -38.09 -15.50 -7.99
N VAL A 63 -37.88 -14.37 -8.68
CA VAL A 63 -36.76 -13.44 -8.42
C VAL A 63 -37.04 -12.61 -7.17
N GLN A 64 -38.32 -12.34 -6.86
CA GLN A 64 -38.73 -11.56 -5.69
C GLN A 64 -38.76 -12.39 -4.40
N GLU A 65 -39.17 -13.66 -4.44
CA GLU A 65 -39.19 -14.53 -3.24
C GLU A 65 -37.79 -14.83 -2.70
N SER A 66 -36.78 -14.85 -3.58
CA SER A 66 -35.40 -15.14 -3.20
C SER A 66 -34.71 -14.00 -2.42
N LEU A 67 -35.31 -12.81 -2.35
CA LEU A 67 -34.70 -11.61 -1.77
C LEU A 67 -35.07 -11.35 -0.29
N LEU A 68 -36.01 -12.11 0.30
CA LEU A 68 -36.65 -11.74 1.59
C LEU A 68 -36.33 -12.66 2.79
N GLN A 69 -35.48 -13.68 2.68
CA GLN A 69 -35.18 -14.59 3.79
C GLN A 69 -33.80 -14.31 4.41
N ILE A 70 -33.79 -13.69 5.60
CA ILE A 70 -32.65 -13.70 6.53
C ILE A 70 -33.03 -14.62 7.70
N PRO A 71 -32.38 -15.78 7.88
CA PRO A 71 -32.40 -16.53 9.14
C PRO A 71 -31.26 -16.06 10.05
N GLU A 72 -31.61 -15.71 11.28
CA GLU A 72 -30.69 -15.57 12.41
C GLU A 72 -30.05 -16.93 12.75
N GLY A 73 -28.75 -16.96 13.00
CA GLY A 73 -28.02 -18.13 13.48
C GLY A 73 -26.77 -18.45 12.65
N ASP A 74 -25.60 -18.27 13.25
CA ASP A 74 -24.29 -18.79 12.80
C ASP A 74 -23.89 -18.48 11.35
N SER A 75 -23.83 -17.21 10.98
CA SER A 75 -23.33 -16.80 9.67
C SER A 75 -21.89 -16.30 9.72
N THR A 76 -20.98 -17.19 9.32
CA THR A 76 -19.71 -16.88 8.66
C THR A 76 -19.96 -15.86 7.54
N ALA A 77 -19.81 -14.57 7.85
CA ALA A 77 -19.95 -13.49 6.89
C ALA A 77 -18.73 -13.47 5.96
N VAL A 78 -18.81 -14.18 4.83
CA VAL A 78 -18.03 -13.85 3.64
C VAL A 78 -18.63 -12.56 3.08
N SER A 79 -18.12 -11.42 3.55
CA SER A 79 -18.40 -10.12 2.96
C SER A 79 -17.89 -10.14 1.52
N GLY A 80 -18.81 -10.23 0.56
CA GLY A 80 -18.48 -9.99 -0.85
C GLY A 80 -17.81 -8.62 -0.99
N PRO A 81 -16.79 -8.48 -1.86
CA PRO A 81 -16.06 -7.23 -1.97
C PRO A 81 -17.00 -6.14 -2.50
N GLY A 82 -17.16 -5.07 -1.72
CA GLY A 82 -17.80 -3.85 -2.18
C GLY A 82 -17.04 -3.26 -3.38
N PRO A 83 -17.69 -2.43 -4.21
CA PRO A 83 -17.03 -1.79 -5.33
C PRO A 83 -15.81 -0.97 -4.87
N GLY A 84 -14.61 -1.34 -5.36
CA GLY A 84 -13.33 -0.70 -4.97
C GLY A 84 -12.56 -1.41 -3.85
N GLN A 85 -13.08 -2.51 -3.30
CA GLN A 85 -12.38 -3.27 -2.27
C GLN A 85 -11.29 -4.15 -2.92
N MET A 86 -10.06 -4.07 -2.40
CA MET A 86 -8.96 -4.95 -2.84
C MET A 86 -9.28 -6.40 -2.46
N VAL A 87 -9.26 -7.28 -3.46
CA VAL A 87 -9.46 -8.73 -3.29
C VAL A 87 -8.09 -9.39 -3.16
N ALA A 88 -7.88 -10.03 -2.02
CA ALA A 88 -6.57 -10.50 -1.59
C ALA A 88 -6.67 -11.90 -0.94
N PRO A 89 -7.08 -12.94 -1.69
CA PRO A 89 -7.32 -14.27 -1.13
C PRO A 89 -6.04 -14.91 -0.55
N VAL A 90 -4.87 -14.55 -1.07
CA VAL A 90 -3.57 -15.06 -0.60
C VAL A 90 -2.88 -14.03 0.29
N THR A 91 -2.96 -12.75 -0.07
CA THR A 91 -2.25 -11.68 0.64
C THR A 91 -3.03 -11.04 1.78
N GLY A 92 -4.33 -11.33 1.93
CA GLY A 92 -5.34 -10.53 2.65
C GLY A 92 -5.09 -10.19 4.13
N TYR A 93 -4.08 -10.79 4.75
CA TYR A 93 -3.66 -10.51 6.13
C TYR A 93 -2.18 -10.11 6.26
N SER A 94 -1.49 -9.85 5.14
CA SER A 94 -0.09 -9.44 5.18
C SER A 94 0.04 -8.04 5.77
N LEU A 95 0.62 -7.95 6.97
CA LEU A 95 0.99 -6.69 7.61
C LEU A 95 1.91 -5.86 6.72
N GLY A 96 2.76 -6.51 5.92
CA GLY A 96 3.65 -5.85 4.98
C GLY A 96 2.90 -5.05 3.91
N VAL A 97 1.79 -5.59 3.39
CA VAL A 97 0.93 -4.89 2.42
C VAL A 97 0.32 -3.64 3.04
N ARG A 98 -0.22 -3.75 4.27
CA ARG A 98 -0.82 -2.62 4.99
C ARG A 98 0.20 -1.52 5.31
N ARG A 99 1.39 -1.90 5.79
CA ARG A 99 2.47 -0.98 6.15
C ARG A 99 3.12 -0.28 4.95
N ALA A 100 3.20 -0.98 3.81
CA ALA A 100 3.81 -0.49 2.58
C ALA A 100 2.81 0.17 1.62
N GLU A 101 1.53 0.27 1.97
CA GLU A 101 0.53 0.95 1.16
C GLU A 101 0.92 2.43 1.00
N ILE A 102 1.09 2.86 -0.26
CA ILE A 102 1.28 4.26 -0.61
C ILE A 102 -0.08 4.80 -1.03
N LYS A 103 -0.76 5.48 -0.09
CA LYS A 103 -1.99 6.20 -0.41
C LYS A 103 -1.60 7.44 -1.21
N PRO A 104 -2.17 7.68 -2.41
CA PRO A 104 -1.83 8.84 -3.26
C PRO A 104 -2.33 10.19 -2.68
N GLY A 105 -2.55 10.28 -1.38
CA GLY A 105 -3.15 11.41 -0.69
C GLY A 105 -2.14 12.48 -0.25
N VAL A 106 -2.71 13.55 0.30
CA VAL A 106 -2.00 14.64 0.97
C VAL A 106 -2.41 14.61 2.44
N ARG A 107 -1.43 14.74 3.34
CA ARG A 107 -1.67 14.80 4.80
C ARG A 107 -0.99 16.02 5.41
N GLU A 108 -1.62 16.57 6.45
CA GLU A 108 -0.99 17.57 7.31
C GLU A 108 -0.33 16.86 8.49
N ILE A 109 0.90 17.25 8.80
CA ILE A 109 1.65 16.77 9.97
C ILE A 109 2.13 17.95 10.81
N HIS A 110 2.20 17.75 12.12
CA HIS A 110 2.72 18.75 13.07
C HIS A 110 4.09 18.28 13.53
N LEU A 111 5.13 19.00 13.13
CA LEU A 111 6.51 18.69 13.43
C LEU A 111 7.03 19.60 14.54
N CYS A 112 7.69 19.02 15.53
CA CYS A 112 8.34 19.76 16.62
C CYS A 112 9.87 19.73 16.43
N LYS A 113 10.59 20.62 17.10
CA LYS A 113 12.06 20.53 17.21
C LYS A 113 12.45 19.77 18.48
N ASP A 114 13.57 19.08 18.41
CA ASP A 114 14.21 18.48 19.58
C ASP A 114 14.83 19.55 20.50
N GLU A 115 15.38 19.14 21.63
CA GLU A 115 16.10 20.00 22.58
C GLU A 115 17.27 20.77 21.94
N ARG A 116 17.78 20.30 20.79
CA ARG A 116 18.88 20.92 20.03
C ARG A 116 18.38 21.88 18.95
N GLY A 117 17.06 22.12 18.87
CA GLY A 117 16.45 22.97 17.85
C GLY A 117 16.49 22.37 16.44
N LYS A 118 16.53 21.04 16.32
CA LYS A 118 16.58 20.30 15.05
C LYS A 118 15.36 19.39 14.92
N THR A 119 14.97 19.14 13.68
CA THR A 119 13.85 18.21 13.38
C THR A 119 14.33 16.82 12.98
N GLY A 120 15.63 16.65 12.70
CA GLY A 120 16.18 15.41 12.11
C GLY A 120 15.89 15.23 10.62
N LEU A 121 15.35 16.25 9.95
CA LEU A 121 14.96 16.20 8.54
C LEU A 121 16.00 16.85 7.63
N ARG A 122 16.30 16.22 6.49
CA ARG A 122 17.07 16.82 5.40
C ARG A 122 16.26 16.88 4.13
N LEU A 123 16.26 18.04 3.47
CA LEU A 123 15.40 18.30 2.31
C LEU A 123 16.21 18.50 1.03
N ARG A 124 15.66 18.00 -0.09
CA ARG A 124 16.27 18.07 -1.41
C ARG A 124 15.29 18.64 -2.42
N LYS A 125 15.74 19.68 -3.15
CA LYS A 125 15.06 20.12 -4.37
C LYS A 125 15.25 19.06 -5.46
N VAL A 126 14.14 18.64 -6.05
CA VAL A 126 14.08 17.83 -7.28
C VAL A 126 13.10 18.54 -8.20
N ASP A 127 13.54 18.89 -9.41
CA ASP A 127 12.82 19.80 -10.31
C ASP A 127 12.38 21.09 -9.62
N GLN A 128 11.08 21.36 -9.51
CA GLN A 128 10.53 22.49 -8.75
C GLN A 128 9.86 22.06 -7.44
N GLY A 129 9.99 20.79 -7.04
CA GLY A 129 9.47 20.25 -5.80
C GLY A 129 10.52 20.11 -4.71
N LEU A 130 10.05 19.97 -3.47
CA LEU A 130 10.87 19.77 -2.29
C LEU A 130 10.58 18.38 -1.71
N PHE A 131 11.61 17.58 -1.53
CA PHE A 131 11.49 16.18 -1.14
C PHE A 131 12.34 15.85 0.08
N VAL A 132 11.91 14.86 0.85
CA VAL A 132 12.65 14.32 1.99
C VAL A 132 13.81 13.46 1.50
N GLN A 133 15.02 13.87 1.84
CA GLN A 133 16.28 13.23 1.45
C GLN A 133 16.81 12.27 2.52
N LEU A 134 16.61 12.60 3.79
CA LEU A 134 17.06 11.83 4.94
C LEU A 134 16.15 12.16 6.11
N VAL A 135 15.71 11.11 6.81
CA VAL A 135 15.04 11.22 8.11
C VAL A 135 15.93 10.51 9.10
N GLN A 136 16.30 11.21 10.16
CA GLN A 136 17.13 10.64 11.20
C GLN A 136 16.30 9.77 12.14
N ALA A 137 16.83 8.60 12.50
CA ALA A 137 16.21 7.73 13.49
C ALA A 137 16.04 8.46 14.83
N ASN A 138 14.92 8.21 15.53
CA ASN A 138 14.62 8.78 16.85
C ASN A 138 14.60 10.32 16.86
N THR A 139 14.09 10.94 15.80
CA THR A 139 13.91 12.39 15.72
C THR A 139 12.45 12.76 15.54
N PRO A 140 12.04 14.02 15.79
CA PRO A 140 10.66 14.43 15.55
C PRO A 140 10.16 14.10 14.15
N ALA A 141 11.03 14.16 13.13
CA ALA A 141 10.69 13.78 11.77
C ALA A 141 10.34 12.28 11.60
N SER A 142 11.05 11.37 12.29
CA SER A 142 10.70 9.94 12.23
C SER A 142 9.40 9.66 12.99
N LEU A 143 9.16 10.35 14.11
CA LEU A 143 7.96 10.17 14.94
C LEU A 143 6.67 10.59 14.23
N VAL A 144 6.72 11.63 13.39
CA VAL A 144 5.57 12.05 12.57
C VAL A 144 5.39 11.19 11.30
N GLY A 145 6.22 10.16 11.09
CA GLY A 145 6.11 9.23 9.98
C GLY A 145 6.61 9.77 8.63
N LEU A 146 7.46 10.81 8.62
CA LEU A 146 8.13 11.24 7.39
C LEU A 146 9.10 10.15 6.93
N ARG A 147 9.15 9.91 5.62
CA ARG A 147 10.04 8.93 5.00
C ARG A 147 10.80 9.52 3.83
N PHE A 148 11.88 8.84 3.44
CA PHE A 148 12.60 9.17 2.22
C PHE A 148 11.63 9.20 1.03
N GLY A 149 11.69 10.26 0.23
CA GLY A 149 10.86 10.41 -0.96
C GLY A 149 9.54 11.14 -0.74
N ASP A 150 9.14 11.43 0.50
CA ASP A 150 7.99 12.28 0.77
C ASP A 150 8.17 13.67 0.16
N GLN A 151 7.09 14.23 -0.39
CA GLN A 151 7.09 15.56 -1.01
C GLN A 151 6.46 16.58 -0.06
N LEU A 152 7.18 17.65 0.24
CA LEU A 152 6.65 18.77 1.01
C LEU A 152 5.98 19.76 0.06
N LEU A 153 4.69 20.00 0.28
CA LEU A 153 3.88 20.95 -0.47
C LEU A 153 3.88 22.31 0.21
N GLN A 154 3.67 22.34 1.53
CA GLN A 154 3.65 23.56 2.34
C GLN A 154 4.40 23.40 3.66
N ILE A 155 5.01 24.48 4.15
CA ILE A 155 5.59 24.61 5.49
C ILE A 155 5.06 25.91 6.11
N ASP A 156 4.38 25.81 7.25
CA ASP A 156 3.71 26.91 7.97
C ASP A 156 2.83 27.77 7.04
N GLY A 157 2.02 27.10 6.21
CA GLY A 157 1.12 27.73 5.24
C GLY A 157 1.80 28.35 4.01
N ARG A 158 3.12 28.16 3.83
CA ARG A 158 3.86 28.69 2.67
C ARG A 158 4.16 27.58 1.67
N ASP A 159 3.84 27.82 0.40
CA ASP A 159 4.12 26.89 -0.68
C ASP A 159 5.62 26.68 -0.89
N CYS A 160 6.03 25.41 -0.92
CA CYS A 160 7.42 24.98 -1.12
C CYS A 160 7.83 24.94 -2.59
N ALA A 161 6.90 25.19 -3.52
CA ALA A 161 7.15 25.17 -4.95
C ALA A 161 8.30 26.14 -5.33
N GLY A 162 9.27 25.63 -6.07
CA GLY A 162 10.44 26.38 -6.54
C GLY A 162 11.53 26.64 -5.49
N TRP A 163 11.32 26.31 -4.21
CA TRP A 163 12.29 26.56 -3.16
C TRP A 163 13.61 25.81 -3.41
N SER A 164 14.73 26.49 -3.14
CA SER A 164 16.03 25.81 -3.06
C SER A 164 16.11 24.98 -1.78
N SER A 165 16.92 23.91 -1.79
CA SER A 165 17.23 23.18 -0.55
C SER A 165 17.70 24.11 0.56
N HIS A 166 18.51 25.12 0.25
CA HIS A 166 18.99 26.06 1.25
C HIS A 166 17.84 26.88 1.86
N LYS A 167 16.96 27.45 1.03
CA LYS A 167 15.79 28.21 1.49
C LYS A 167 14.90 27.35 2.40
N ALA A 168 14.64 26.10 2.01
CA ALA A 168 13.85 25.16 2.81
C ALA A 168 14.46 24.94 4.22
N HIS A 169 15.75 24.65 4.31
CA HIS A 169 16.40 24.49 5.61
C HIS A 169 16.39 25.78 6.44
N GLN A 170 16.50 26.95 5.81
CA GLN A 170 16.41 28.23 6.52
C GLN A 170 15.01 28.47 7.10
N VAL A 171 13.95 28.14 6.35
CA VAL A 171 12.57 28.26 6.82
C VAL A 171 12.32 27.33 8.00
N VAL A 172 12.69 26.04 7.88
CA VAL A 172 12.54 25.07 8.99
C VAL A 172 13.36 25.48 10.22
N LYS A 173 14.56 26.05 10.02
CA LYS A 173 15.39 26.55 11.12
C LYS A 173 14.76 27.75 11.83
N LYS A 174 14.12 28.67 11.09
CA LYS A 174 13.47 29.88 11.61
C LYS A 174 12.06 29.66 12.16
N ALA A 175 11.39 28.58 11.76
CA ALA A 175 10.06 28.22 12.25
C ALA A 175 10.03 28.04 13.78
N SER A 176 8.85 28.03 14.37
CA SER A 176 8.70 27.86 15.82
C SER A 176 9.30 26.52 16.28
N GLY A 177 9.76 26.45 17.53
CA GLY A 177 10.28 25.20 18.11
C GLY A 177 9.17 24.17 18.36
N ASP A 178 8.00 24.64 18.74
CA ASP A 178 6.94 23.79 19.29
C ASP A 178 6.03 23.22 18.21
N LYS A 179 5.79 23.96 17.12
CA LYS A 179 4.88 23.54 16.05
C LYS A 179 5.26 24.10 14.70
N ILE A 180 5.63 23.21 13.80
CA ILE A 180 5.85 23.46 12.37
C ILE A 180 4.80 22.65 11.62
N VAL A 181 3.86 23.33 10.96
CA VAL A 181 2.80 22.66 10.19
C VAL A 181 3.34 22.35 8.80
N VAL A 182 3.34 21.07 8.41
CA VAL A 182 3.86 20.64 7.10
C VAL A 182 2.77 19.87 6.37
N VAL A 183 2.53 20.24 5.12
CA VAL A 183 1.62 19.50 4.22
C VAL A 183 2.47 18.63 3.31
N VAL A 184 2.23 17.32 3.36
CA VAL A 184 3.06 16.29 2.73
C VAL A 184 2.24 15.43 1.78
N ARG A 185 2.81 15.11 0.62
CA ARG A 185 2.36 14.03 -0.25
C ARG A 185 3.27 12.82 -0.10
N ASP A 186 2.68 11.67 0.19
CA ASP A 186 3.42 10.45 0.49
C ASP A 186 4.09 9.89 -0.76
N ARG A 187 5.43 9.80 -0.72
CA ARG A 187 6.30 9.06 -1.67
C ARG A 187 5.82 9.01 -3.14
N PRO A 188 5.61 10.14 -3.83
CA PRO A 188 5.01 10.17 -5.18
C PRO A 188 5.82 9.46 -6.28
N PHE A 189 7.10 9.18 -6.05
CA PHE A 189 7.96 8.48 -7.02
C PHE A 189 8.18 7.01 -6.69
N GLN A 190 7.57 6.51 -5.63
CA GLN A 190 7.70 5.13 -5.21
C GLN A 190 6.48 4.32 -5.69
N ARG A 191 6.70 3.03 -5.90
CA ARG A 191 5.63 2.08 -6.22
C ARG A 191 5.78 0.84 -5.36
N THR A 192 4.65 0.24 -5.03
CA THR A 192 4.58 -0.97 -4.22
C THR A 192 4.39 -2.19 -5.13
N VAL A 193 5.12 -3.27 -4.87
CA VAL A 193 5.01 -4.55 -5.59
C VAL A 193 4.94 -5.67 -4.57
N THR A 194 3.81 -6.38 -4.53
CA THR A 194 3.62 -7.55 -3.66
C THR A 194 3.95 -8.82 -4.42
N MET A 195 4.69 -9.71 -3.77
CA MET A 195 5.21 -10.96 -4.32
C MET A 195 5.08 -12.07 -3.28
N HIS A 196 5.23 -13.30 -3.75
CA HIS A 196 5.17 -14.50 -2.92
C HIS A 196 6.46 -15.30 -3.06
N LYS A 197 6.98 -15.80 -1.94
CA LYS A 197 8.11 -16.72 -1.94
C LYS A 197 7.72 -18.04 -2.59
N ASP A 198 8.68 -18.66 -3.27
CA ASP A 198 8.55 -20.04 -3.74
C ASP A 198 8.82 -21.05 -2.61
N SER A 199 8.76 -22.34 -2.93
CA SER A 199 9.05 -23.42 -1.98
C SER A 199 10.50 -23.42 -1.47
N MET A 200 11.41 -22.69 -2.12
CA MET A 200 12.80 -22.49 -1.69
C MET A 200 12.98 -21.20 -0.87
N GLY A 201 11.91 -20.44 -0.62
CA GLY A 201 11.95 -19.18 0.12
C GLY A 201 12.39 -17.97 -0.71
N HIS A 202 12.44 -18.08 -2.04
CA HIS A 202 12.87 -17.00 -2.93
C HIS A 202 11.70 -16.29 -3.61
N VAL A 203 11.81 -14.97 -3.74
CA VAL A 203 10.90 -14.13 -4.55
C VAL A 203 11.39 -13.98 -5.99
N GLY A 204 12.71 -14.12 -6.22
CA GLY A 204 13.35 -14.22 -7.53
C GLY A 204 13.85 -12.93 -8.17
N PHE A 205 14.60 -12.12 -7.43
CA PHE A 205 15.38 -11.01 -7.99
C PHE A 205 16.78 -10.96 -7.36
N VAL A 206 17.69 -10.21 -7.98
CA VAL A 206 19.05 -9.97 -7.47
C VAL A 206 19.21 -8.49 -7.16
N ILE A 207 19.74 -8.18 -5.98
CA ILE A 207 20.10 -6.81 -5.56
C ILE A 207 21.62 -6.66 -5.58
N LYS A 208 22.10 -5.48 -6.00
CA LYS A 208 23.46 -5.01 -5.79
C LYS A 208 23.44 -3.55 -5.32
N LYS A 209 24.02 -3.27 -4.15
CA LYS A 209 24.03 -1.95 -3.49
C LYS A 209 22.62 -1.36 -3.34
N GLY A 210 21.64 -2.16 -2.94
CA GLY A 210 20.23 -1.79 -2.83
C GLY A 210 19.47 -1.65 -4.17
N LYS A 211 20.14 -1.79 -5.32
CA LYS A 211 19.54 -1.71 -6.67
C LYS A 211 19.18 -3.09 -7.21
N ILE A 212 17.97 -3.24 -7.75
CA ILE A 212 17.52 -4.45 -8.45
C ILE A 212 18.21 -4.51 -9.81
N VAL A 213 19.02 -5.55 -10.03
CA VAL A 213 19.84 -5.71 -11.25
C VAL A 213 19.32 -6.77 -12.21
N SER A 214 18.67 -7.82 -11.71
CA SER A 214 18.11 -8.88 -12.54
C SER A 214 16.92 -9.56 -11.86
N LEU A 215 16.11 -10.24 -12.67
CA LEU A 215 14.94 -11.01 -12.24
C LEU A 215 15.12 -12.46 -12.69
N VAL A 216 14.69 -13.39 -11.86
CA VAL A 216 14.69 -14.82 -12.18
C VAL A 216 13.44 -15.13 -13.00
N LYS A 217 13.61 -15.75 -14.18
CA LYS A 217 12.50 -16.15 -15.03
C LYS A 217 11.59 -17.13 -14.29
N GLY A 218 10.28 -16.96 -14.43
CA GLY A 218 9.28 -17.81 -13.76
C GLY A 218 9.03 -17.50 -12.28
N SER A 219 9.81 -16.61 -11.66
CA SER A 219 9.63 -16.21 -10.27
C SER A 219 8.43 -15.29 -10.02
N SER A 220 8.05 -15.10 -8.75
CA SER A 220 6.99 -14.15 -8.40
C SER A 220 7.36 -12.71 -8.75
N ALA A 221 8.64 -12.32 -8.63
CA ALA A 221 9.11 -11.01 -9.05
C ALA A 221 8.90 -10.73 -10.54
N ALA A 222 9.18 -11.72 -11.40
CA ALA A 222 8.92 -11.60 -12.83
C ALA A 222 7.42 -11.56 -13.15
N ARG A 223 6.60 -12.35 -12.45
CA ARG A 223 5.14 -12.40 -12.64
C ARG A 223 4.43 -11.12 -12.22
N ASN A 224 4.90 -10.47 -11.16
CA ASN A 224 4.33 -9.24 -10.61
C ASN A 224 4.94 -7.95 -11.19
N GLY A 225 5.73 -8.05 -12.26
CA GLY A 225 6.25 -6.87 -12.96
C GLY A 225 7.24 -6.03 -12.13
N LEU A 226 8.02 -6.67 -11.25
CA LEU A 226 9.15 -6.00 -10.63
C LEU A 226 10.11 -5.52 -11.74
N LEU A 227 10.65 -4.32 -11.61
CA LEU A 227 11.51 -3.73 -12.64
C LEU A 227 12.96 -3.69 -12.15
N THR A 228 13.89 -3.97 -13.06
CA THR A 228 15.30 -3.67 -12.85
C THR A 228 15.55 -2.16 -12.90
N ASN A 229 16.75 -1.72 -12.54
CA ASN A 229 17.08 -0.29 -12.46
C ASN A 229 16.19 0.51 -11.50
N HIS A 230 15.81 -0.14 -10.40
CA HIS A 230 15.09 0.45 -9.29
C HIS A 230 15.83 0.15 -7.99
N TYR A 231 15.79 1.07 -7.03
CA TYR A 231 16.27 0.85 -5.67
C TYR A 231 15.13 0.35 -4.79
N VAL A 232 15.44 -0.55 -3.87
CA VAL A 232 14.50 -0.97 -2.82
C VAL A 232 14.52 0.08 -1.72
N CYS A 233 13.37 0.69 -1.48
CA CYS A 233 13.16 1.66 -0.41
C CYS A 233 12.69 0.96 0.86
N GLU A 234 11.71 0.06 0.75
CA GLU A 234 11.14 -0.64 1.90
C GLU A 234 10.88 -2.12 1.60
N VAL A 235 10.95 -2.95 2.65
CA VAL A 235 10.56 -4.36 2.65
C VAL A 235 9.51 -4.53 3.75
N ASP A 236 8.28 -4.91 3.40
CA ASP A 236 7.14 -5.05 4.32
C ASP A 236 6.90 -3.82 5.21
N GLY A 237 7.16 -2.64 4.63
CA GLY A 237 7.05 -1.33 5.29
C GLY A 237 8.25 -0.91 6.11
N GLN A 238 9.25 -1.77 6.31
CA GLN A 238 10.52 -1.40 6.93
C GLN A 238 11.42 -0.66 5.94
N ASN A 239 11.88 0.54 6.27
CA ASN A 239 12.85 1.26 5.43
C ASN A 239 14.20 0.53 5.39
N VAL A 240 14.74 0.31 4.19
CA VAL A 240 16.02 -0.37 3.96
C VAL A 240 17.06 0.52 3.26
N ILE A 241 16.74 1.80 3.02
CA ILE A 241 17.65 2.73 2.33
C ILE A 241 18.93 2.93 3.14
N GLY A 242 20.07 2.55 2.55
CA GLY A 242 21.37 2.66 3.21
C GLY A 242 21.78 1.44 4.01
N LEU A 243 20.97 0.41 4.09
CA LEU A 243 21.42 -0.89 4.59
C LEU A 243 22.36 -1.56 3.58
N LYS A 244 23.29 -2.37 4.10
CA LYS A 244 24.12 -3.25 3.26
C LYS A 244 23.25 -4.37 2.68
N ASP A 245 23.56 -4.82 1.47
CA ASP A 245 22.81 -5.89 0.80
C ASP A 245 22.62 -7.14 1.67
N LYS A 246 23.65 -7.53 2.43
CA LYS A 246 23.55 -8.64 3.39
C LYS A 246 22.37 -8.48 4.36
N LYS A 247 22.19 -7.27 4.91
CA LYS A 247 21.10 -6.98 5.86
C LYS A 247 19.73 -6.94 5.16
N ILE A 248 19.67 -6.42 3.94
CA ILE A 248 18.43 -6.44 3.13
C ILE A 248 18.01 -7.89 2.85
N MET A 249 18.97 -8.76 2.49
CA MET A 249 18.71 -10.18 2.27
C MET A 249 18.29 -10.91 3.54
N GLU A 250 18.86 -10.58 4.71
CA GLU A 250 18.41 -11.10 6.01
C GLU A 250 16.95 -10.71 6.31
N ILE A 251 16.56 -9.46 6.05
CA ILE A 251 15.18 -8.97 6.23
C ILE A 251 14.24 -9.74 5.29
N LEU A 252 14.61 -9.89 4.02
CA LEU A 252 13.85 -10.67 3.03
C LEU A 252 13.73 -12.15 3.42
N ALA A 253 14.78 -12.75 3.98
CA ALA A 253 14.75 -14.14 4.43
C ALA A 253 13.77 -14.32 5.61
N THR A 254 13.77 -13.36 6.55
CA THR A 254 12.91 -13.37 7.75
C THR A 254 11.46 -12.99 7.46
N ALA A 255 11.21 -12.28 6.36
CA ALA A 255 9.87 -11.92 5.92
C ALA A 255 8.97 -13.16 5.75
N GLY A 256 7.66 -12.95 5.79
CA GLY A 256 6.68 -14.02 5.57
C GLY A 256 6.71 -14.58 4.14
N ASN A 257 5.74 -15.44 3.83
CA ASN A 257 5.57 -15.93 2.46
C ASN A 257 5.23 -14.79 1.48
N VAL A 258 4.44 -13.82 1.95
CA VAL A 258 4.10 -12.60 1.20
C VAL A 258 5.15 -11.54 1.51
N VAL A 259 5.78 -11.00 0.47
CA VAL A 259 6.79 -9.94 0.56
C VAL A 259 6.30 -8.75 -0.26
N THR A 260 6.22 -7.59 0.37
CA THR A 260 5.83 -6.34 -0.28
C THR A 260 7.02 -5.39 -0.33
N LEU A 261 7.44 -5.04 -1.55
CA LEU A 261 8.52 -4.09 -1.76
C LEU A 261 8.00 -2.73 -2.15
N THR A 262 8.59 -1.69 -1.57
CA THR A 262 8.47 -0.32 -2.08
C THR A 262 9.74 0.02 -2.85
N ILE A 263 9.61 0.43 -4.11
CA ILE A 263 10.76 0.67 -5.00
C ILE A 263 10.69 2.04 -5.68
N ILE A 264 11.85 2.59 -6.02
CA ILE A 264 12.02 3.90 -6.68
C ILE A 264 12.93 3.77 -7.92
N PRO A 265 12.67 4.47 -9.03
CA PRO A 265 13.56 4.48 -10.19
C PRO A 265 14.97 4.97 -9.85
N SER A 266 16.01 4.33 -10.41
CA SER A 266 17.41 4.69 -10.12
C SER A 266 17.75 6.15 -10.40
N VAL A 267 17.23 6.73 -11.48
CA VAL A 267 17.48 8.13 -11.85
C VAL A 267 17.05 9.10 -10.75
N ILE A 268 15.90 8.85 -10.14
CA ILE A 268 15.33 9.70 -9.09
C ILE A 268 16.11 9.49 -7.79
N TYR A 269 16.35 8.24 -7.41
CA TYR A 269 17.11 7.90 -6.20
C TYR A 269 18.51 8.51 -6.23
N GLU A 270 19.25 8.31 -7.32
CA GLU A 270 20.60 8.83 -7.51
C GLU A 270 20.62 10.35 -7.43
N HIS A 271 19.62 11.03 -8.03
CA HIS A 271 19.48 12.48 -7.92
C HIS A 271 19.26 12.93 -6.47
N MET A 272 18.40 12.23 -5.74
CA MET A 272 18.10 12.51 -4.34
C MET A 272 19.34 12.33 -3.46
N VAL A 273 20.14 11.28 -3.64
CA VAL A 273 21.30 10.99 -2.76
C VAL A 273 22.61 11.66 -3.20
N LYS A 274 22.72 12.22 -4.41
CA LYS A 274 23.98 12.75 -5.01
C LYS A 274 24.82 13.67 -4.13
N LYS A 275 24.21 14.47 -3.24
CA LYS A 275 24.93 15.40 -2.32
C LYS A 275 24.81 15.00 -0.84
N LEU A 276 24.41 13.77 -0.56
CA LEU A 276 24.30 13.25 0.80
C LEU A 276 25.60 12.51 1.15
N PRO A 277 26.28 12.87 2.26
CA PRO A 277 27.41 12.09 2.76
C PRO A 277 27.00 10.64 3.00
N PRO A 278 27.73 9.63 2.47
CA PRO A 278 27.39 8.22 2.64
C PRO A 278 27.26 7.81 4.11
N VAL A 279 28.09 8.38 4.98
CA VAL A 279 28.06 8.12 6.43
C VAL A 279 26.69 8.43 7.04
N LEU A 280 26.04 9.52 6.63
CA LEU A 280 24.72 9.87 7.14
C LEU A 280 23.65 8.89 6.64
N LEU A 281 23.73 8.51 5.37
CA LEU A 281 22.78 7.57 4.78
C LEU A 281 22.87 6.18 5.42
N HIS A 282 24.08 5.70 5.74
CA HIS A 282 24.29 4.36 6.30
C HIS A 282 24.08 4.26 7.82
N HIS A 283 24.27 5.35 8.57
CA HIS A 283 24.27 5.30 10.04
C HIS A 283 23.14 6.07 10.71
N THR A 284 22.53 7.05 10.03
CA THR A 284 21.52 7.91 10.65
C THR A 284 20.12 7.73 10.10
N MET A 285 19.98 7.08 8.95
CA MET A 285 18.67 6.84 8.33
C MET A 285 17.76 6.05 9.27
N ASP A 286 16.50 6.47 9.39
CA ASP A 286 15.50 5.75 10.15
C ASP A 286 15.10 4.45 9.48
N HIS A 287 15.18 3.33 10.21
CA HIS A 287 14.83 1.99 9.75
C HIS A 287 13.67 1.38 10.53
N SER A 288 12.89 2.25 11.19
CA SER A 288 11.70 1.86 11.95
C SER A 288 10.66 1.18 11.05
N ILE A 289 9.83 0.36 11.69
CA ILE A 289 8.70 -0.30 11.04
C ILE A 289 7.45 0.44 11.52
N PRO A 290 6.60 0.96 10.62
CA PRO A 290 5.39 1.65 11.03
C PRO A 290 4.43 0.68 11.72
N ASP A 291 3.74 1.14 12.76
CA ASP A 291 2.59 0.44 13.32
C ASP A 291 1.48 0.39 12.26
N ALA A 292 0.88 -0.80 12.09
CA ALA A 292 -0.04 -1.13 11.00
C ALA A 292 -1.46 -0.59 11.21
#